data_AF-A0A379AC26-F1
#
_entry.id   AF-A0A379AC26-F1
#
_cell.length_a   1.000
_cell.length_b   1.000
_cell.length_c   1.000
_cell.angle_alpha   90.00
_cell.angle_beta   90.00
_cell.angle_gamma   90.00
#
_symmetry.space_group_name_H-M   'P 1'
#
loop_
_entity.id
_entity.type
_entity.pdbx_description
1 polymer ?
#
loop_
_entity_poly.entity_id
_entity_poly.type
_entity_poly.pdbx_seq_one_letter_code
_entity_poly.pdbx_strand_id
1 'polypeptide(L)'
;MKPCALPVRYSAQTAALCLDLDNFKNVNDALGHQIGDELLRSVAKRLRNALRDQDTLARIGGDEFAIVLPSVASNEEASIVAQRLIEAIRPPVNVEGHNLSVGLSVGIALSTTHYQYAGAAAALCGHGAV
;
A
#
# COMPACT_ATOMS: atom_id res chain seq x y z
N MET A 1 10.45 16.31 -41.94
CA MET A 1 9.38 15.61 -41.18
C MET A 1 9.82 15.50 -39.72
N LYS A 2 9.16 16.20 -38.79
CA LYS A 2 9.39 16.01 -37.35
C LYS A 2 8.53 14.83 -36.89
N PRO A 3 9.04 13.89 -36.07
CA PRO A 3 8.22 12.82 -35.55
C PRO A 3 7.18 13.42 -34.60
N CYS A 4 5.91 13.16 -34.91
CA CYS A 4 4.78 13.42 -34.02
C CYS A 4 4.90 12.43 -32.85
N ALA A 5 5.41 12.89 -31.70
CA ALA A 5 5.41 12.09 -30.49
C ALA A 5 3.96 11.95 -30.02
N LEU A 6 3.39 10.75 -30.15
CA LEU A 6 2.09 10.42 -29.57
C LEU A 6 2.15 10.68 -28.05
N PRO A 7 1.05 11.16 -27.42
CA PRO A 7 1.01 11.37 -25.99
C PRO A 7 1.25 10.02 -25.28
N VAL A 8 2.40 9.89 -24.61
CA VAL A 8 2.74 8.73 -23.80
C VAL A 8 1.79 8.74 -22.59
N ARG A 9 0.83 7.81 -22.57
CA ARG A 9 -0.05 7.60 -21.42
C ARG A 9 0.73 6.81 -20.37
N TYR A 10 1.24 7.46 -19.33
CA TYR A 10 1.69 6.76 -18.14
C TYR A 10 0.45 6.45 -17.28
N SER A 11 -0.16 5.28 -17.49
CA SER A 11 -1.15 4.75 -16.56
C SER A 11 -0.41 4.13 -15.38
N ALA A 12 -0.20 4.92 -14.32
CA ALA A 12 0.26 4.39 -13.05
C ALA A 12 -0.97 4.07 -12.19
N GLN A 13 -1.10 2.81 -11.75
CA GLN A 13 -2.05 2.47 -10.71
C GLN A 13 -1.37 2.64 -9.35
N THR A 14 -2.13 3.14 -8.38
CA THR A 14 -1.71 3.20 -6.99
C THR A 14 -2.65 2.32 -6.20
N ALA A 15 -2.10 1.51 -5.29
CA ALA A 15 -2.90 0.76 -4.33
C ALA A 15 -2.72 1.36 -2.93
N ALA A 16 -3.82 1.44 -2.20
CA ALA A 16 -3.83 1.70 -0.77
C ALA A 16 -4.26 0.42 -0.05
N LEU A 17 -3.46 -0.02 0.92
CA LEU A 17 -3.75 -1.15 1.78
C LEU A 17 -4.06 -0.60 3.18
N CYS A 18 -5.19 -0.98 3.75
CA CYS A 18 -5.52 -0.74 5.15
C CYS A 18 -5.35 -2.05 5.92
N LEU A 19 -4.65 -2.00 7.05
CA LEU A 19 -4.25 -3.15 7.82
C LEU A 19 -4.76 -2.99 9.25
N ASP A 20 -5.27 -4.08 9.83
CA ASP A 20 -5.68 -4.16 11.23
C ASP A 20 -5.08 -5.42 11.87
N LEU A 21 -4.62 -5.32 13.12
CA LEU A 21 -4.04 -6.46 13.84
C LEU A 21 -5.13 -7.23 14.59
N ASP A 22 -5.39 -8.45 14.12
CA ASP A 22 -6.40 -9.29 14.73
C ASP A 22 -6.01 -9.62 16.19
N ASN A 23 -6.98 -9.49 17.10
CA ASN A 23 -6.86 -9.78 18.53
C ASN A 23 -5.83 -8.91 19.29
N PHE A 24 -5.39 -7.77 18.75
CA PHE A 24 -4.44 -6.89 19.45
C PHE A 24 -4.97 -6.40 20.82
N LYS A 25 -6.26 -6.09 20.91
CA LYS A 25 -6.90 -5.73 22.19
C LYS A 25 -6.73 -6.82 23.25
N ASN A 26 -6.84 -8.10 22.88
CA ASN A 26 -6.68 -9.22 23.82
C ASN A 26 -5.26 -9.27 24.40
N VAL A 27 -4.24 -8.87 23.62
CA VAL A 27 -2.86 -8.75 24.11
C VAL A 27 -2.77 -7.65 25.17
N ASN A 28 -3.33 -6.47 24.89
CA ASN A 28 -3.34 -5.36 25.85
C ASN A 28 -4.09 -5.72 27.13
N ASP A 29 -5.27 -6.33 27.01
CA ASP A 29 -6.10 -6.69 28.15
C ASP A 29 -5.44 -7.78 29.02
N ALA A 30 -4.67 -8.70 28.41
CA ALA A 30 -4.01 -9.80 29.13
C ALA A 30 -2.62 -9.48 29.67
N LEU A 31 -1.83 -8.66 28.96
CA LEU A 31 -0.40 -8.45 29.23
C LEU A 31 -0.03 -6.98 29.43
N GLY A 32 -1.00 -6.07 29.28
CA GLY A 32 -0.82 -4.64 29.46
C GLY A 32 -0.34 -3.91 28.21
N HIS A 33 -0.59 -2.59 28.20
CA HIS A 33 -0.29 -1.72 27.06
C HIS A 33 1.20 -1.64 26.69
N GLN A 34 2.11 -1.83 27.66
CA GLN A 34 3.56 -1.83 27.39
C GLN A 34 3.96 -2.97 26.44
N ILE A 35 3.43 -4.17 26.68
CA ILE A 35 3.64 -5.34 25.81
C ILE A 35 3.00 -5.11 24.44
N GLY A 36 1.81 -4.50 24.40
CA GLY A 36 1.17 -4.10 23.15
C GLY A 36 2.01 -3.12 22.32
N ASP A 37 2.62 -2.12 22.96
CA ASP A 37 3.47 -1.14 22.28
C ASP A 37 4.72 -1.79 21.68
N GLU A 38 5.37 -2.72 22.40
CA GLU A 38 6.52 -3.47 21.86
C GLU A 38 6.11 -4.42 20.73
N LEU A 39 4.92 -5.03 20.82
CA LEU A 39 4.35 -5.81 19.73
C LEU A 39 4.15 -4.93 18.49
N LEU A 40 3.58 -3.74 18.63
CA LEU A 40 3.38 -2.80 17.52
C LEU A 40 4.70 -2.37 16.87
N ARG A 41 5.76 -2.13 17.66
CA ARG A 41 7.09 -1.83 17.12
C ARG A 41 7.65 -3.00 16.31
N SER A 42 7.48 -4.21 16.82
CA SER A 42 7.93 -5.43 16.15
C SER A 42 7.17 -5.69 14.85
N VAL A 43 5.84 -5.50 14.87
CA VAL A 43 4.98 -5.55 13.68
C VAL A 43 5.42 -4.50 12.66
N ALA A 44 5.57 -3.23 13.06
CA ALA A 44 5.97 -2.16 12.16
C ALA A 44 7.32 -2.46 11.46
N LYS A 45 8.28 -3.03 12.20
CA LYS A 45 9.57 -3.47 11.63
C LYS A 45 9.40 -4.60 10.62
N ARG A 46 8.54 -5.59 10.90
CA ARG A 46 8.26 -6.70 9.98
C ARG A 46 7.55 -6.23 8.71
N LEU A 47 6.53 -5.37 8.85
CA LEU A 47 5.84 -4.75 7.72
C LEU A 47 6.83 -3.97 6.86
N ARG A 48 7.66 -3.12 7.46
CA ARG A 48 8.65 -2.33 6.71
C ARG A 48 9.65 -3.21 5.96
N ASN A 49 10.13 -4.29 6.57
CA ASN A 49 11.05 -5.24 5.92
C ASN A 49 10.41 -6.03 4.77
N ALA A 50 9.08 -6.16 4.76
CA ALA A 50 8.33 -6.83 3.70
C ALA A 50 7.97 -5.89 2.54
N LEU A 51 8.35 -4.61 2.61
CA LEU A 51 8.02 -3.57 1.64
C LEU A 51 9.25 -3.11 0.84
N ARG A 52 9.01 -2.57 -0.36
CA ARG A 52 10.05 -1.91 -1.18
C ARG A 52 10.35 -0.52 -0.61
N ASP A 53 11.44 0.11 -1.04
CA ASP A 53 11.85 1.45 -0.57
C ASP A 53 10.89 2.57 -0.97
N GLN A 54 10.23 2.43 -2.12
CA GLN A 54 9.22 3.37 -2.61
C GLN A 54 7.86 3.22 -1.94
N ASP A 55 7.60 2.11 -1.24
CA ASP A 55 6.32 1.86 -0.58
C ASP A 55 6.27 2.64 0.73
N THR A 56 5.17 3.35 0.95
CA THR A 56 4.97 4.14 2.17
C THR A 56 4.22 3.32 3.20
N LEU A 57 4.75 3.22 4.42
CA LEU A 57 4.07 2.62 5.57
C LEU A 57 3.77 3.72 6.60
N ALA A 58 2.53 3.78 7.08
CA ALA A 58 2.10 4.68 8.13
C ALA A 58 1.28 3.94 9.18
N ARG A 59 1.38 4.37 10.44
CA ARG A 59 0.42 3.99 11.49
C ARG A 59 -0.67 5.06 11.52
N ILE A 60 -1.92 4.65 11.38
CA ILE A 60 -3.07 5.58 11.27
C ILE A 60 -3.98 5.54 12.49
N GLY A 61 -3.89 4.48 13.30
CA GLY A 61 -4.68 4.28 14.50
C GLY A 61 -3.92 3.55 15.61
N GLY A 62 -4.66 2.89 16.50
CA GLY A 62 -4.11 2.09 17.60
C GLY A 62 -3.30 0.91 17.08
N ASP A 63 -3.98 -0.06 16.50
CA ASP A 63 -3.49 -1.26 15.82
C ASP A 63 -3.50 -1.14 14.28
N GLU A 64 -4.03 -0.04 13.76
CA GLU A 64 -4.24 0.15 12.34
C GLU A 64 -3.02 0.76 11.62
N PHE A 65 -2.67 0.16 10.47
CA PHE A 65 -1.64 0.65 9.57
C PHE A 65 -2.21 0.91 8.17
N ALA A 66 -1.57 1.82 7.44
CA ALA A 66 -1.83 2.06 6.03
C ALA A 66 -0.55 1.90 5.22
N ILE A 67 -0.67 1.29 4.05
CA ILE A 67 0.43 1.17 3.09
C ILE A 67 -0.02 1.76 1.75
N VAL A 68 0.83 2.60 1.15
CA VAL A 68 0.65 3.08 -0.22
C VAL A 68 1.69 2.43 -1.11
N LEU A 69 1.22 1.70 -2.12
CA LEU A 69 2.03 1.07 -3.15
C LEU A 69 1.97 1.92 -4.42
N PRO A 70 3.02 2.70 -4.73
CA PRO A 70 3.05 3.45 -5.98
C PRO A 70 3.36 2.52 -7.15
N SER A 71 2.72 2.77 -8.29
CA SER A 71 3.01 2.10 -9.57
C SER A 71 2.80 0.58 -9.55
N VAL A 72 1.63 0.14 -9.09
CA VAL A 72 1.21 -1.26 -9.15
C VAL A 72 0.83 -1.62 -10.60
N ALA A 73 1.26 -2.77 -11.09
CA ALA A 73 0.97 -3.22 -12.45
C ALA A 73 -0.46 -3.79 -12.61
N SER A 74 -0.99 -4.41 -11.55
CA SER A 74 -2.30 -5.06 -11.55
C SER A 74 -2.87 -5.27 -10.14
N ASN A 75 -4.16 -5.57 -10.06
CA ASN A 75 -4.81 -5.97 -8.80
C ASN A 75 -4.11 -7.18 -8.17
N GLU A 76 -3.62 -8.11 -9.00
CA GLU A 76 -2.88 -9.30 -8.58
C GLU A 76 -1.60 -8.93 -7.82
N GLU A 77 -0.85 -7.92 -8.28
CA GLU A 77 0.38 -7.48 -7.61
C GLU A 77 0.06 -6.91 -6.20
N ALA A 78 -1.00 -6.12 -6.07
CA ALA A 78 -1.44 -5.64 -4.75
C ALA A 78 -1.84 -6.79 -3.82
N SER A 79 -2.55 -7.79 -4.33
CA SER A 79 -2.92 -9.00 -3.58
C SER A 79 -1.70 -9.83 -3.15
N ILE A 80 -0.69 -9.96 -4.01
CA ILE A 80 0.57 -10.64 -3.68
C ILE A 80 1.30 -9.91 -2.55
N VAL A 81 1.33 -8.57 -2.58
CA VAL A 81 1.93 -7.78 -1.49
C VAL A 81 1.13 -7.97 -0.20
N ALA A 82 -0.20 -7.93 -0.25
CA ALA A 82 -1.05 -8.20 0.92
C ALA A 82 -0.77 -9.58 1.53
N GLN A 83 -0.72 -10.63 0.71
CA GLN A 83 -0.40 -11.98 1.19
C GLN A 83 1.00 -12.07 1.81
N ARG A 84 1.99 -11.39 1.20
CA ARG A 84 3.35 -11.33 1.75
C ARG A 84 3.39 -10.66 3.12
N LEU A 85 2.58 -9.61 3.34
CA LEU A 85 2.48 -8.93 4.63
C LEU A 85 1.85 -9.84 5.69
N ILE A 86 0.79 -10.58 5.33
CA ILE A 86 0.15 -11.57 6.22
C ILE A 86 1.16 -12.64 6.65
N GLU A 87 1.89 -13.24 5.69
CA GLU A 87 2.90 -14.26 6.01
C GLU A 87 4.09 -13.69 6.79
N ALA A 88 4.42 -12.41 6.63
CA ALA A 88 5.48 -11.77 7.42
C ALA A 88 5.07 -11.56 8.89
N ILE A 89 3.77 -11.35 9.17
CA ILE A 89 3.25 -11.17 10.53
C ILE A 89 2.97 -12.50 11.22
N ARG A 90 2.59 -13.53 10.47
CA ARG A 90 2.20 -14.86 10.97
C ARG A 90 3.15 -15.50 12.00
N PRO A 91 4.49 -15.44 11.89
CA PRO A 91 5.36 -16.04 12.90
C PRO A 91 5.18 -15.36 14.26
N PRO A 92 5.27 -16.08 15.39
CA PRO A 92 5.17 -15.44 16.70
C PRO A 92 6.21 -14.32 16.90
N VAL A 93 5.82 -13.28 17.63
CA VAL A 93 6.71 -12.19 18.07
C VAL A 93 7.09 -12.46 19.52
N ASN A 94 8.39 -12.53 19.80
CA ASN A 94 8.86 -12.59 21.19
C ASN A 94 8.95 -11.16 21.75
N VAL A 95 8.18 -10.88 22.79
CA VAL A 95 8.17 -9.60 23.51
C VAL A 95 8.35 -9.89 24.98
N GLU A 96 9.45 -9.44 25.57
CA GLU A 96 9.76 -9.63 27.00
C GLU A 96 9.61 -11.09 27.50
N GLY A 97 9.93 -12.07 26.64
CA GLY A 97 9.80 -13.49 26.96
C GLY A 97 8.42 -14.11 26.65
N HIS A 98 7.43 -13.32 26.25
CA HIS A 98 6.14 -13.78 25.77
C HIS A 98 6.18 -14.03 24.26
N ASN A 99 5.74 -15.21 23.81
CA ASN A 99 5.52 -15.50 22.40
C ASN A 99 4.09 -15.14 22.00
N LEU A 100 3.93 -14.03 21.30
CA LEU A 100 2.65 -13.47 20.90
C LEU A 100 2.36 -13.81 19.44
N SER A 101 1.18 -14.38 19.18
CA SER A 101 0.69 -14.62 17.83
C SER A 101 -0.49 -13.70 17.55
N VAL A 102 -0.36 -12.86 16.54
CA VAL A 102 -1.44 -12.00 16.05
C VAL A 102 -1.69 -12.26 14.57
N GLY A 103 -2.93 -12.07 14.15
CA GLY A 103 -3.31 -12.08 12.74
C GLY A 103 -3.14 -10.69 12.12
N LEU A 104 -3.39 -10.62 10.81
CA LEU A 104 -3.39 -9.38 10.05
C LEU A 104 -4.52 -9.43 9.04
N SER A 105 -5.50 -8.55 9.21
CA SER A 105 -6.56 -8.32 8.23
C SER A 105 -6.14 -7.20 7.28
N VAL A 106 -6.32 -7.40 5.96
CA VAL A 106 -5.87 -6.43 4.93
C VAL A 106 -7.00 -6.12 3.96
N GLY A 107 -7.39 -4.85 3.88
CA GLY A 107 -8.26 -4.30 2.84
C GLY A 107 -7.45 -3.64 1.73
N ILE A 108 -7.85 -3.83 0.47
CA ILE A 108 -7.15 -3.28 -0.71
C ILE A 108 -8.09 -2.34 -1.47
N ALA A 109 -7.62 -1.12 -1.74
CA ALA A 109 -8.25 -0.16 -2.64
C ALA A 109 -7.29 0.20 -3.77
N LEU A 110 -7.80 0.27 -4.99
CA LEU A 110 -7.01 0.58 -6.19
C LEU A 110 -7.49 1.88 -6.82
N SER A 111 -6.54 2.70 -7.25
CA SER A 111 -6.81 3.94 -7.97
C SER A 111 -6.04 3.95 -9.29
N THR A 112 -6.75 4.12 -10.40
CA THR A 112 -6.17 4.36 -11.71
C THR A 112 -6.02 5.87 -11.91
N THR A 113 -4.79 6.37 -11.90
CA THR A 113 -4.57 7.77 -12.28
C THR A 113 -4.61 7.89 -13.81
N HIS A 114 -5.73 8.38 -14.33
CA HIS A 114 -5.82 8.84 -15.71
C HIS A 114 -5.30 10.28 -15.80
N TYR A 115 -4.05 10.47 -16.21
CA TYR A 115 -3.60 11.79 -16.66
C TYR A 115 -4.23 12.09 -18.03
N GLN A 116 -5.31 12.86 -18.05
CA GLN A 116 -5.75 13.55 -19.26
C GLN A 116 -4.96 14.85 -19.39
N TYR A 117 -4.04 14.90 -20.35
CA TYR A 117 -3.55 16.19 -20.84
C TYR A 117 -4.72 16.92 -21.49
N ALA A 118 -5.24 17.96 -20.83
CA ALA A 118 -6.07 18.97 -21.47
C ALA A 118 -5.19 19.87 -22.36
N GLY A 119 -4.67 19.31 -23.44
CA GLY A 119 -4.06 20.07 -24.53
C GLY A 119 -5.15 20.44 -25.53
N ALA A 120 -5.70 21.65 -25.41
CA ALA A 120 -6.49 22.26 -26.46
C ALA A 120 -5.65 22.36 -27.75
N ALA A 121 -6.14 21.78 -28.85
CA ALA A 121 -5.99 22.22 -30.26
C ALA A 121 -6.12 21.02 -31.22
N ALA A 122 -7.34 20.57 -31.45
CA ALA A 122 -7.68 19.76 -32.62
C ALA A 122 -8.95 20.33 -33.26
N ALA A 123 -8.89 21.59 -33.68
CA ALA A 123 -9.85 22.20 -34.58
C ALA A 123 -9.11 23.22 -35.44
N LEU A 124 -9.46 23.26 -36.74
CA LEU A 124 -8.90 24.11 -37.81
C LEU A 124 -7.73 23.49 -38.62
N CYS A 125 -8.04 22.41 -39.34
CA CYS A 125 -7.52 22.26 -40.71
C CYS A 125 -8.70 22.48 -41.68
N GLY A 126 -9.11 23.75 -41.81
CA GLY A 126 -9.95 24.18 -42.92
C GLY A 126 -9.09 24.27 -44.18
N HIS A 127 -9.40 23.45 -45.18
CA HIS A 127 -8.85 23.58 -46.51
C HIS A 127 -9.38 24.90 -47.13
N GLY A 128 -8.54 25.92 -47.20
CA GLY A 128 -8.73 27.09 -48.04
C GLY A 128 -7.99 26.88 -49.35
N ALA A 129 -8.75 26.76 -50.44
CA ALA A 129 -8.25 26.78 -51.81
C ALA A 129 -7.51 28.08 -52.11
N VAL A 130 -6.34 27.98 -52.74
CA VAL A 130 -5.89 28.82 -53.87
C VAL A 130 -5.01 27.95 -54.76
#